data_AF-A0A945SM77-F1
#
_entry.id   AF-A0A945SM77-F1
#
_cell.length_a   1.000
_cell.length_b   1.000
_cell.length_c   1.000
_cell.angle_alpha   90.00
_cell.angle_beta   90.00
_cell.angle_gamma   90.00
#
_symmetry.space_group_name_H-M   'P 1'
#
loop_
_entity.id
_entity.type
_entity.pdbx_description
1 polymer ?
#
loop_
_entity_poly.entity_id
_entity_poly.type
_entity_poly.pdbx_seq_one_letter_code
_entity_poly.pdbx_strand_id
1 'polypeptide(L)'
;MKQTIAYPIENRLYLSITDRCTLVCEFCPKTQGTMQVHEYDLTVDHRPELDEVKAAVGNPADYEEIVFCGFGEPTLRLKLLLQVAAWVKQYGGKVRINTDGLANLVHKRNVVPEMVGLVDALSVSMNGQNEEVYNQHCQPQLSGSFEAMLDFLQLAGAEIPSVTATAIDGLEGV
;
A
#
# COMPACT_ATOMS: atom_id res chain seq x y z
N MET A 1 -10.13 -3.52 22.82
CA MET A 1 -10.55 -2.51 21.82
C MET A 1 -10.84 -3.23 20.51
N LYS A 2 -11.70 -2.69 19.65
CA LYS A 2 -11.95 -3.26 18.32
C LYS A 2 -10.78 -2.84 17.40
N GLN A 3 -10.23 -3.77 16.62
CA GLN A 3 -9.17 -3.49 15.64
C GLN A 3 -9.57 -2.37 14.68
N THR A 4 -8.63 -1.46 14.37
CA THR A 4 -8.80 -0.41 13.37
C THR A 4 -8.50 -0.96 11.97
N ILE A 5 -9.55 -1.16 11.16
CA ILE A 5 -9.41 -1.60 9.76
C ILE A 5 -9.38 -0.38 8.83
N ALA A 6 -10.27 0.58 9.07
CA ALA A 6 -10.38 1.81 8.31
C ALA A 6 -10.23 3.01 9.25
N TYR A 7 -9.48 4.03 8.81
CA TYR A 7 -9.24 5.24 9.58
C TYR A 7 -9.25 6.47 8.66
N PRO A 8 -10.02 7.53 9.01
CA PRO A 8 -10.08 8.72 8.20
C PRO A 8 -8.89 9.64 8.46
N ILE A 9 -8.34 10.22 7.40
CA ILE A 9 -7.40 11.34 7.48
C ILE A 9 -7.89 12.37 6.45
N GLU A 10 -8.25 13.55 6.94
CA GLU A 10 -8.92 14.58 6.14
C GLU A 10 -10.16 14.01 5.41
N ASN A 11 -10.26 14.16 4.10
CA ASN A 11 -11.37 13.70 3.27
C ASN A 11 -11.15 12.31 2.66
N ARG A 12 -10.17 11.54 3.15
CA ARG A 12 -9.81 10.21 2.61
C ARG A 12 -9.97 9.15 3.68
N LEU A 13 -10.26 7.92 3.25
CA LEU A 13 -10.33 6.77 4.15
C LEU A 13 -9.19 5.80 3.87
N TYR A 14 -8.37 5.55 4.89
CA TYR A 14 -7.21 4.67 4.78
C TYR A 14 -7.55 3.27 5.30
N LEU A 15 -7.05 2.23 4.63
CA LEU A 15 -7.33 0.83 4.93
C LEU A 15 -6.05 0.07 5.34
N SER A 16 -6.01 -0.37 6.59
CA SER A 16 -4.98 -1.26 7.12
C SER A 16 -5.47 -2.72 7.04
N ILE A 17 -5.12 -3.40 5.95
CA ILE A 17 -5.59 -4.78 5.68
C ILE A 17 -4.56 -5.86 6.02
N THR A 18 -3.33 -5.49 6.38
CA THR A 18 -2.25 -6.41 6.75
C THR A 18 -1.14 -5.66 7.49
N ASP A 19 -0.42 -6.38 8.35
CA ASP A 19 0.80 -5.95 9.06
C ASP A 19 2.08 -6.56 8.48
N ARG A 20 1.96 -7.60 7.64
CA ARG A 20 3.07 -8.19 6.88
C ARG A 20 3.56 -7.23 5.80
N CYS A 21 4.87 -7.15 5.63
CA CYS A 21 5.53 -6.34 4.61
C CYS A 21 6.68 -7.12 3.97
N THR A 22 7.07 -6.76 2.74
CA THR A 22 8.28 -7.31 2.11
C THR A 22 9.56 -6.57 2.52
N LEU A 23 9.39 -5.43 3.19
CA LEU A 23 10.45 -4.54 3.65
C LEU A 23 10.50 -4.51 5.18
N VAL A 24 11.68 -4.18 5.72
CA VAL A 24 11.92 -3.94 7.15
C VAL A 24 12.57 -2.57 7.30
N CYS A 25 11.93 -1.54 6.75
CA CYS A 25 12.53 -0.22 6.65
C CYS A 25 12.94 0.34 8.02
N GLU A 26 14.10 0.99 8.10
CA GLU A 26 14.62 1.60 9.33
C GLU A 26 13.72 2.74 9.83
N PHE A 27 13.11 3.47 8.90
CA PHE A 27 12.21 4.59 9.18
C PHE A 27 10.76 4.17 9.46
N CYS A 28 10.42 2.87 9.35
CA CYS A 28 9.05 2.42 9.54
C CYS A 28 8.68 2.49 11.04
N PRO A 29 7.59 3.17 11.44
CA PRO A 29 7.24 3.24 12.85
C PRO A 29 7.02 1.86 13.50
N LYS A 30 6.57 0.86 12.72
CA LYS A 30 6.45 -0.54 13.17
C LYS A 30 7.80 -1.15 13.61
N THR A 31 8.90 -0.85 12.91
CA THR A 31 10.24 -1.35 13.28
C THR A 31 10.81 -0.58 14.48
N GLN A 32 10.23 0.59 14.80
CA GLN A 32 10.53 1.40 15.96
C GLN A 32 9.62 1.12 17.16
N GLY A 33 8.76 0.09 17.07
CA GLY A 33 7.92 -0.40 18.18
C GLY A 33 6.58 0.30 18.33
N THR A 34 6.12 1.05 17.33
CA THR A 34 4.79 1.67 17.34
C THR A 34 3.94 1.25 16.15
N MET A 35 2.68 0.93 16.43
CA MET A 35 1.63 0.69 15.43
C MET A 35 0.64 1.86 15.37
N GLN A 36 1.08 3.05 15.77
CA GLN A 36 0.24 4.23 15.84
C GLN A 36 0.45 5.15 14.62
N VAL A 37 -0.66 5.58 14.02
CA VAL A 37 -0.72 6.62 12.99
C VAL A 37 -1.67 7.70 13.49
N HIS A 38 -1.17 8.90 13.76
CA HIS A 38 -1.93 9.95 14.47
C HIS A 38 -2.57 9.40 15.76
N GLU A 39 -3.89 9.49 15.91
CA GLU A 39 -4.66 8.93 17.02
C GLU A 39 -5.02 7.45 16.86
N TYR A 40 -4.75 6.83 15.71
CA TYR A 40 -5.19 5.48 15.37
C TYR A 40 -4.15 4.41 15.71
N ASP A 41 -4.53 3.44 16.53
CA ASP A 41 -3.77 2.20 16.72
C ASP A 41 -4.16 1.18 15.64
N LEU A 42 -3.20 0.82 14.79
CA LEU A 42 -3.36 -0.10 13.67
C LEU A 42 -2.82 -1.51 13.99
N THR A 43 -2.63 -1.83 15.27
CA THR A 43 -2.29 -3.19 15.71
C THR A 43 -3.34 -4.18 15.18
N VAL A 44 -2.86 -5.21 14.49
CA VAL A 44 -3.70 -6.23 13.85
C VAL A 44 -3.89 -7.39 14.82
N ASP A 45 -5.13 -7.69 15.16
CA ASP A 45 -5.55 -8.90 15.89
C ASP A 45 -5.71 -10.07 14.90
N HIS A 46 -6.41 -9.82 13.79
CA HIS A 46 -6.53 -10.74 12.68
C HIS A 46 -6.51 -10.01 11.33
N ARG A 47 -6.13 -10.76 10.28
CA ARG A 47 -6.22 -10.25 8.91
C ARG A 47 -7.69 -10.10 8.54
N PRO A 48 -8.20 -8.88 8.27
CA PRO A 48 -9.63 -8.66 8.05
C PRO A 48 -10.11 -9.32 6.77
N GLU A 49 -11.30 -9.89 6.77
CA GLU A 49 -11.94 -10.47 5.58
C GLU A 49 -12.71 -9.41 4.76
N LEU A 50 -13.15 -9.78 3.57
CA LEU A 50 -13.82 -8.87 2.62
C LEU A 50 -14.99 -8.10 3.25
N ASP A 51 -15.86 -8.80 4.00
CA ASP A 51 -17.04 -8.19 4.59
C ASP A 51 -16.68 -7.26 5.75
N GLU A 52 -15.60 -7.53 6.48
CA GLU A 52 -15.11 -6.65 7.55
C GLU A 52 -14.55 -5.36 6.97
N VAL A 53 -13.80 -5.44 5.86
CA VAL A 53 -13.29 -4.25 5.17
C VAL A 53 -14.43 -3.42 4.61
N LYS A 54 -15.42 -4.04 3.95
CA LYS A 54 -16.62 -3.33 3.44
C LYS A 54 -17.41 -2.65 4.57
N ALA A 55 -17.61 -3.36 5.68
CA ALA A 55 -18.31 -2.81 6.84
C ALA A 55 -17.52 -1.63 7.48
N ALA A 56 -16.19 -1.70 7.47
CA ALA A 56 -15.34 -0.61 7.94
C ALA A 56 -15.35 0.60 6.99
N VAL A 57 -15.49 0.38 5.68
CA VAL A 57 -15.58 1.47 4.69
C VAL A 57 -16.93 2.20 4.74
N GLY A 58 -18.04 1.48 4.95
CA GLY A 58 -19.37 2.10 4.88
C GLY A 58 -19.73 2.50 3.45
N ASN A 59 -19.99 3.79 3.20
CA ASN A 59 -20.27 4.30 1.86
C ASN A 59 -19.01 4.88 1.21
N PRO A 60 -18.42 4.25 0.18
CA PRO A 60 -17.20 4.75 -0.45
C PRO A 60 -17.32 6.15 -1.06
N ALA A 61 -18.53 6.56 -1.47
CA ALA A 61 -18.77 7.86 -2.08
C ALA A 61 -18.66 9.05 -1.11
N ASP A 62 -18.61 8.78 0.20
CA ASP A 62 -18.46 9.82 1.23
C ASP A 62 -17.02 10.35 1.32
N TYR A 63 -16.07 9.70 0.63
CA TYR A 63 -14.65 10.02 0.66
C TYR A 63 -14.15 10.44 -0.73
N GLU A 64 -13.17 11.34 -0.76
CA GLU A 64 -12.49 11.70 -2.02
C GLU A 64 -11.73 10.49 -2.60
N GLU A 65 -11.20 9.64 -1.72
CA GLU A 65 -10.36 8.49 -2.08
C GLU A 65 -10.33 7.45 -0.95
N ILE A 66 -10.40 6.18 -1.33
CA ILE A 66 -10.11 5.03 -0.46
C ILE A 66 -8.66 4.61 -0.71
N VAL A 67 -7.84 4.63 0.33
CA VAL A 67 -6.39 4.44 0.24
C VAL A 67 -5.99 3.14 0.94
N PHE A 68 -5.44 2.18 0.21
CA PHE A 68 -4.80 1.02 0.84
C PHE A 68 -3.44 1.43 1.38
N CYS A 69 -3.34 1.59 2.69
CA CYS A 69 -2.15 2.06 3.38
C CYS A 69 -2.26 1.73 4.87
N GLY A 70 -1.17 1.21 5.44
CA GLY A 70 -1.06 0.81 6.84
C GLY A 70 0.40 0.42 7.12
N PHE A 71 0.64 -0.42 8.12
CA PHE A 71 2.01 -0.87 8.46
C PHE A 71 2.48 -2.11 7.69
N GLY A 72 1.63 -2.70 6.84
CA GLY A 72 1.99 -3.79 5.96
C GLY A 72 1.87 -3.41 4.49
N GLU A 73 2.38 -4.29 3.62
CA GLU A 73 2.29 -4.15 2.18
C GLU A 73 0.93 -4.68 1.68
N PRO A 74 0.01 -3.81 1.22
CA PRO A 74 -1.33 -4.22 0.87
C PRO A 74 -1.37 -5.19 -0.32
N THR A 75 -0.41 -5.15 -1.24
CA THR A 75 -0.37 -6.09 -2.38
C THR A 75 0.00 -7.52 -1.98
N LEU A 76 0.49 -7.76 -0.76
CA LEU A 76 0.58 -9.13 -0.21
C LEU A 76 -0.80 -9.78 -0.07
N ARG A 77 -1.87 -8.98 0.00
CA ARG A 77 -3.26 -9.42 -0.01
C ARG A 77 -3.98 -9.04 -1.31
N LEU A 78 -3.28 -9.10 -2.45
CA LEU A 78 -3.77 -8.69 -3.77
C LEU A 78 -5.21 -9.12 -4.07
N LYS A 79 -5.56 -10.40 -3.85
CA LYS A 79 -6.92 -10.89 -4.10
C LYS A 79 -7.98 -10.10 -3.32
N LEU A 80 -7.78 -9.93 -2.01
CA LEU A 80 -8.70 -9.15 -1.17
C LEU A 80 -8.74 -7.70 -1.64
N LEU A 81 -7.57 -7.11 -1.86
CA LEU A 81 -7.43 -5.72 -2.31
C LEU A 81 -8.25 -5.48 -3.58
N LEU A 82 -8.12 -6.34 -4.60
CA LEU A 82 -8.86 -6.21 -5.86
C LEU A 82 -10.38 -6.39 -5.66
N GLN A 83 -10.80 -7.32 -4.78
CA GLN A 83 -12.22 -7.49 -4.44
C GLN A 83 -12.81 -6.25 -3.75
N VAL A 84 -12.05 -5.63 -2.85
CA VAL A 84 -12.45 -4.39 -2.18
C VAL A 84 -12.45 -3.23 -3.17
N ALA A 85 -11.42 -3.10 -4.01
CA ALA A 85 -11.33 -2.05 -5.03
C ALA A 85 -12.51 -2.11 -6.01
N ALA A 86 -12.83 -3.30 -6.54
CA ALA A 86 -14.00 -3.48 -7.41
C ALA A 86 -15.32 -3.06 -6.73
N TRP A 87 -15.49 -3.40 -5.45
CA TRP A 87 -16.63 -2.96 -4.69
C TRP A 87 -16.63 -1.43 -4.49
N VAL A 88 -15.50 -0.82 -4.14
CA VAL A 88 -15.39 0.65 -4.03
C VAL A 88 -15.80 1.34 -5.33
N LYS A 89 -15.32 0.86 -6.48
CA LYS A 89 -15.67 1.41 -7.81
C LYS A 89 -17.16 1.27 -8.10
N GLN A 90 -17.77 0.13 -7.76
CA GLN A 90 -19.21 -0.11 -7.95
C GLN A 90 -20.07 0.92 -7.19
N TYR A 91 -19.59 1.42 -6.06
CA TYR A 91 -20.28 2.41 -5.23
C TYR A 91 -19.72 3.84 -5.41
N GLY A 92 -19.08 4.12 -6.55
CA GLY A 92 -18.70 5.48 -6.95
C GLY A 92 -17.44 6.04 -6.27
N GLY A 93 -16.71 5.22 -5.51
CA GLY A 93 -15.46 5.65 -4.88
C GLY A 93 -14.26 5.60 -5.82
N LYS A 94 -13.16 6.21 -5.37
CA LYS A 94 -11.84 6.13 -6.00
C LYS A 94 -10.88 5.32 -5.15
N VAL A 95 -9.93 4.65 -5.79
CA VAL A 95 -8.98 3.74 -5.14
C VAL A 95 -7.55 4.19 -5.39
N ARG A 96 -6.79 4.35 -4.31
CA ARG A 96 -5.32 4.49 -4.35
C ARG A 96 -4.66 3.37 -3.57
N ILE A 97 -3.52 2.90 -4.05
CA ILE A 97 -2.68 1.95 -3.32
C ILE A 97 -1.34 2.62 -3.03
N ASN A 98 -0.97 2.63 -1.76
CA ASN A 98 0.40 2.92 -1.33
C ASN A 98 1.13 1.57 -1.20
N THR A 99 2.23 1.41 -1.91
CA THR A 99 2.92 0.12 -2.04
C THR A 99 4.44 0.28 -2.05
N ASP A 100 5.14 -0.77 -1.63
CA ASP A 100 6.59 -0.93 -1.82
C ASP A 100 6.99 -1.21 -3.28
N GLY A 101 6.03 -1.48 -4.17
CA GLY A 101 6.27 -1.74 -5.58
C GLY A 101 6.73 -3.16 -5.89
N LEU A 102 6.71 -4.08 -4.91
CA LEU A 102 7.25 -5.44 -5.07
C LEU A 102 6.19 -6.48 -5.42
N ALA A 103 4.97 -6.04 -5.76
CA ALA A 103 3.85 -6.92 -6.08
C ALA A 103 4.20 -7.94 -7.18
N ASN A 104 4.83 -7.51 -8.27
CA ASN A 104 5.22 -8.42 -9.36
C ASN A 104 6.24 -9.47 -8.90
N LEU A 105 7.21 -9.07 -8.07
CA LEU A 105 8.24 -9.96 -7.54
C LEU A 105 7.64 -11.01 -6.60
N VAL A 106 6.74 -10.59 -5.70
CA VAL A 106 6.02 -11.47 -4.77
C VAL A 106 5.14 -12.47 -5.51
N HIS A 107 4.33 -11.99 -6.45
CA HIS A 107 3.35 -12.81 -7.18
C HIS A 107 3.95 -13.56 -8.38
N LYS A 108 5.23 -13.31 -8.70
CA LYS A 108 6.00 -13.94 -9.78
C LYS A 108 5.37 -13.78 -11.16
N ARG A 109 4.67 -12.66 -11.38
CA ARG A 109 4.00 -12.30 -12.63
C ARG A 109 3.66 -10.82 -12.64
N ASN A 110 3.39 -10.26 -13.82
CA ASN A 110 2.84 -8.91 -13.92
C ASN A 110 1.40 -8.88 -13.38
N VAL A 111 1.16 -8.10 -12.32
CA VAL A 111 -0.17 -7.92 -11.70
C VAL A 111 -0.84 -6.59 -12.08
N VAL A 112 -0.11 -5.68 -12.73
CA VAL A 112 -0.64 -4.36 -13.13
C VAL A 112 -1.92 -4.48 -13.97
N PRO A 113 -2.04 -5.42 -14.95
CA PRO A 113 -3.27 -5.55 -15.73
C PRO A 113 -4.51 -5.90 -14.91
N GLU A 114 -4.36 -6.51 -13.73
CA GLU A 114 -5.49 -6.81 -12.84
C GLU A 114 -5.97 -5.58 -12.06
N MET A 115 -5.16 -4.53 -11.99
CA MET A 115 -5.48 -3.27 -11.32
C MET A 115 -6.20 -2.28 -12.25
N VAL A 116 -6.10 -2.47 -13.56
CA VAL A 116 -6.69 -1.59 -14.57
C VAL A 116 -8.21 -1.51 -14.40
N GLY A 117 -8.74 -0.29 -14.36
CA GLY A 117 -10.16 0.00 -14.12
C GLY A 117 -10.61 -0.13 -12.66
N LEU A 118 -9.77 -0.70 -11.79
CA LEU A 118 -10.04 -0.85 -10.35
C LEU A 118 -9.27 0.16 -9.50
N VAL A 119 -8.07 0.54 -9.93
CA VAL A 119 -7.15 1.42 -9.22
C VAL A 119 -6.99 2.72 -9.99
N ASP A 120 -7.26 3.84 -9.33
CA ASP A 120 -7.15 5.18 -9.91
C ASP A 120 -5.73 5.75 -9.76
N ALA A 121 -5.04 5.40 -8.67
CA ALA A 121 -3.69 5.87 -8.40
C ALA A 121 -2.79 4.84 -7.67
N LEU A 122 -1.49 4.90 -7.97
CA LEU A 122 -0.43 4.21 -7.24
C LEU A 122 0.57 5.22 -6.67
N SER A 123 0.92 5.04 -5.40
CA SER A 123 2.04 5.71 -4.74
C SER A 123 3.07 4.65 -4.36
N VAL A 124 4.20 4.61 -5.06
CA VAL A 124 5.26 3.61 -4.86
C VAL A 124 6.39 4.21 -4.04
N SER A 125 6.69 3.60 -2.89
CA SER A 125 7.76 4.03 -1.99
C SER A 125 9.14 3.60 -2.50
N MET A 126 9.78 4.49 -3.27
CA MET A 126 11.09 4.26 -3.88
C MET A 126 12.24 4.45 -2.88
N ASN A 127 12.23 5.52 -2.07
CA ASN A 127 13.16 5.75 -0.93
C ASN A 127 14.67 5.46 -1.19
N GLY A 128 15.13 5.61 -2.42
CA GLY A 128 16.52 5.40 -2.79
C GLY A 128 16.71 5.60 -4.29
N GLN A 129 17.76 6.34 -4.67
CA GLN A 129 18.16 6.62 -6.04
C GLN A 129 18.96 5.48 -6.68
N ASN A 130 19.43 4.53 -5.88
CA ASN A 130 20.14 3.33 -6.33
C ASN A 130 19.89 2.16 -5.34
N GLU A 131 20.32 0.96 -5.72
CA GLU A 131 20.11 -0.26 -4.93
C GLU A 131 20.81 -0.21 -3.56
N GLU A 132 21.97 0.44 -3.46
CA GLU A 132 22.71 0.56 -2.19
C GLU A 132 21.92 1.37 -1.16
N VAL A 133 21.47 2.57 -1.53
CA VAL A 133 20.67 3.45 -0.66
C VAL A 133 19.31 2.83 -0.36
N TYR A 134 18.68 2.21 -1.35
CA TYR A 134 17.43 1.46 -1.14
C TYR A 134 17.61 0.33 -0.12
N ASN A 135 18.65 -0.49 -0.27
CA ASN A 135 18.90 -1.61 0.63
C ASN A 135 19.25 -1.15 2.05
N GLN A 136 19.95 -0.03 2.19
CA GLN A 136 20.24 0.60 3.48
C GLN A 136 18.95 0.95 4.22
N HIS A 137 18.05 1.71 3.58
CA HIS A 137 16.88 2.28 4.24
C HIS A 137 15.66 1.35 4.27
N CYS A 138 15.39 0.63 3.18
CA CYS A 138 14.20 -0.22 3.02
C CYS A 138 14.42 -1.66 3.49
N GLN A 139 15.67 -2.14 3.52
CA GLN A 139 16.05 -3.49 3.98
C GLN A 139 15.14 -4.60 3.40
N PRO A 140 15.07 -4.74 2.07
CA PRO A 140 14.17 -5.68 1.42
C PRO A 140 14.47 -7.12 1.81
N GLN A 141 13.42 -7.93 1.97
CA GLN A 141 13.53 -9.36 2.29
C GLN A 141 13.71 -10.25 1.06
N LEU A 142 13.60 -9.67 -0.14
CA LEU A 142 13.73 -10.37 -1.42
C LEU A 142 14.90 -9.79 -2.22
N SER A 143 15.74 -10.67 -2.78
CA SER A 143 16.83 -10.27 -3.68
C SER A 143 16.29 -9.62 -4.96
N GLY A 144 16.96 -8.58 -5.45
CA GLY A 144 16.56 -7.87 -6.68
C GLY A 144 15.35 -6.97 -6.50
N SER A 145 15.01 -6.58 -5.26
CA SER A 145 13.85 -5.74 -4.97
C SER A 145 13.94 -4.36 -5.60
N PHE A 146 15.12 -3.73 -5.63
CA PHE A 146 15.28 -2.41 -6.24
C PHE A 146 14.92 -2.43 -7.73
N GLU A 147 15.51 -3.34 -8.50
CA GLU A 147 15.21 -3.54 -9.92
C GLU A 147 13.72 -3.86 -10.13
N ALA A 148 13.15 -4.78 -9.34
CA ALA A 148 11.76 -5.19 -9.48
C ALA A 148 10.76 -4.05 -9.17
N MET A 149 11.10 -3.17 -8.23
CA MET A 149 10.31 -1.97 -7.92
C MET A 149 10.34 -0.96 -9.07
N LEU A 150 11.50 -0.77 -9.71
CA LEU A 150 11.63 0.07 -10.92
C LEU A 150 10.82 -0.51 -12.10
N ASP A 151 10.92 -1.82 -12.32
CA ASP A 151 10.14 -2.52 -13.34
C ASP A 151 8.63 -2.36 -13.09
N PHE A 152 8.19 -2.50 -11.84
CA PHE A 152 6.80 -2.29 -11.47
C PHE A 152 6.35 -0.85 -11.73
N LEU A 153 7.16 0.15 -11.36
CA LEU A 153 6.90 1.56 -11.65
C LEU A 153 6.72 1.81 -13.16
N GLN A 154 7.59 1.23 -13.98
CA GLN A 154 7.51 1.38 -15.43
C GLN A 154 6.24 0.77 -16.01
N LEU A 155 5.91 -0.47 -15.61
CA LEU A 155 4.69 -1.16 -16.04
C LEU A 155 3.43 -0.43 -15.58
N ALA A 156 3.41 0.00 -14.31
CA ALA A 156 2.30 0.76 -13.74
C ALA A 156 2.09 2.09 -14.46
N GLY A 157 3.17 2.83 -14.75
CA GLY A 157 3.08 4.12 -15.44
C GLY A 157 2.53 4.04 -16.86
N ALA A 158 2.52 2.86 -17.48
CA ALA A 158 1.93 2.63 -18.80
C ALA A 158 0.41 2.36 -18.76
N GLU A 159 -0.12 1.87 -17.63
CA GLU A 159 -1.50 1.33 -17.56
C GLU A 159 -2.39 1.99 -16.49
N ILE A 160 -1.81 2.55 -15.42
CA ILE A 160 -2.55 3.16 -14.31
C ILE A 160 -2.65 4.67 -14.51
N PRO A 161 -3.83 5.30 -14.30
CA PRO A 161 -4.04 6.71 -14.62
C PRO A 161 -3.08 7.69 -13.92
N SER A 162 -2.66 7.38 -12.69
CA SER A 162 -1.74 8.20 -11.91
C SER A 162 -0.76 7.32 -11.16
N VAL A 163 0.54 7.50 -11.40
CA VAL A 163 1.60 6.77 -10.69
C VAL A 163 2.63 7.78 -10.19
N THR A 164 2.91 7.71 -8.89
CA THR A 164 3.87 8.59 -8.22
C THR A 164 4.92 7.74 -7.52
N ALA A 165 6.20 7.99 -7.81
CA ALA A 165 7.29 7.50 -6.98
C ALA A 165 7.50 8.46 -5.80
N THR A 166 7.67 7.94 -4.59
CA THR A 166 7.84 8.74 -3.38
C THR A 166 9.12 8.39 -2.64
N ALA A 167 9.62 9.37 -1.91
CA ALA A 167 10.79 9.27 -1.05
C ALA A 167 10.53 10.02 0.26
N ILE A 168 11.04 9.50 1.37
CA ILE A 168 10.99 10.17 2.67
C ILE A 168 12.08 11.24 2.71
N ASP A 169 11.67 12.46 3.05
CA ASP A 169 12.58 13.58 3.28
C ASP A 169 13.46 13.34 4.52
N GLY A 170 14.74 13.70 4.44
CA GLY A 170 15.70 13.59 5.54
C GLY A 170 16.41 12.24 5.68
N LEU A 171 16.18 11.26 4.78
CA LEU A 171 16.99 10.04 4.73
C LEU A 171 18.35 10.32 4.06
N GLU A 172 19.42 9.75 4.64
CA GLU A 172 20.77 9.95 4.10
C GLU A 172 20.88 9.45 2.66
N GLY A 173 21.26 10.34 1.75
CA GLY A 173 21.47 10.01 0.34
C GLY A 173 20.20 9.93 -0.50
N VAL A 174 19.00 10.15 0.04
CA VAL A 174 17.72 10.08 -0.69
C VAL A 174 17.34 11.41 -1.34
#